data_AF-A0A1V8TZ17-F1
#
_entry.id   AF-A0A1V8TZ17-F1
#
_cell.length_a   1.000
_cell.length_b   1.000
_cell.length_c   1.000
_cell.angle_alpha   90.00
_cell.angle_beta   90.00
_cell.angle_gamma   90.00
#
_symmetry.space_group_name_H-M   'P 1'
#
loop_
_entity.id
_entity.type
_entity.pdbx_description
1 polymer ?
#
loop_
_entity_poly.entity_id
_entity_poly.type
_entity_poly.pdbx_seq_one_letter_code
_entity_poly.pdbx_strand_id
1 'polypeptide(L)'
;MAPSAIDYNNDNAYLSVTNNHVKGGHGFAVPAVEGLDGTDVAKEMIGAALQKRVHAIDTDTCEAGEEDAFFVADMGEVYRQHMRWKKHLGRVTPHYAVKCNPDPVIIKLLAALGSGFDCASKTEIEQVLQAGVEPSRIIYAQPCKTKSYLRYTAQQGVKQMTFDNTDELYKIKAICPQAELYLRILTDDSASLCRLSQKFGASMD
;
A
#
# COMPACT_ATOMS: atom_id res chain seq x y z
N MET A 1 -6.18 9.62 -5.18
CA MET A 1 -6.21 8.66 -4.06
C MET A 1 -6.99 7.46 -4.55
N ALA A 2 -6.52 6.22 -4.31
CA ALA A 2 -7.35 5.06 -4.59
C ALA A 2 -8.56 5.14 -3.64
N PRO A 3 -9.80 4.93 -4.11
CA PRO A 3 -10.92 4.72 -3.20
C PRO A 3 -10.49 3.56 -2.29
N SER A 4 -10.48 3.81 -1.00
CA SER A 4 -10.25 2.78 -0.01
C SER A 4 -11.20 1.61 -0.31
N ALA A 5 -10.71 0.38 -0.19
CA ALA A 5 -11.54 -0.82 -0.09
C ALA A 5 -12.31 -0.82 1.25
N ILE A 6 -12.86 0.33 1.65
CA ILE A 6 -13.85 0.45 2.70
C ILE A 6 -15.15 0.09 1.99
N ASP A 7 -15.64 -1.11 2.28
CA ASP A 7 -16.99 -1.50 1.93
C ASP A 7 -17.95 -0.48 2.57
N TYR A 8 -18.63 0.32 1.74
CA TYR A 8 -19.65 1.27 2.18
C TYR A 8 -21.00 0.59 2.47
N ASN A 9 -21.05 -0.74 2.49
CA ASN A 9 -22.20 -1.45 3.02
C ASN A 9 -22.39 -1.05 4.49
N ASN A 10 -23.42 -0.23 4.68
CA ASN A 10 -23.89 0.39 5.91
C ASN A 10 -24.51 -0.63 6.86
N ASP A 11 -23.80 -1.72 7.14
CA ASP A 11 -24.13 -2.65 8.20
C ASP A 11 -22.94 -2.68 9.15
N ASN A 12 -23.19 -2.36 10.43
CA ASN A 12 -22.29 -2.56 11.55
C ASN A 12 -22.02 -4.07 11.78
N ALA A 13 -21.65 -4.81 10.73
CA ALA A 13 -21.50 -6.26 10.73
C ALA A 13 -20.40 -6.71 11.70
N TYR A 14 -19.33 -5.92 11.85
CA TYR A 14 -18.23 -6.18 12.79
C TYR A 14 -18.66 -6.13 14.27
N LEU A 15 -19.74 -5.41 14.59
CA LEU A 15 -20.28 -5.29 15.96
C LEU A 15 -21.48 -6.23 16.20
N SER A 16 -22.04 -6.83 15.14
CA SER A 16 -23.22 -7.71 15.20
C SER A 16 -22.92 -9.17 15.54
N VAL A 17 -21.64 -9.54 15.71
CA VAL A 17 -21.24 -10.90 16.08
C VAL A 17 -21.63 -11.15 17.53
N THR A 18 -22.83 -11.71 17.72
CA THR A 18 -23.40 -12.05 19.01
C THR A 18 -22.76 -13.34 19.56
N ASN A 19 -22.49 -13.29 20.86
CA ASN A 19 -22.10 -14.37 21.77
C ASN A 19 -22.29 -15.79 21.24
N ASN A 20 -21.24 -16.37 20.68
CA ASN A 20 -21.02 -17.81 20.75
C ASN A 20 -19.80 -18.09 21.62
N HIS A 21 -20.08 -18.77 22.73
CA HIS A 21 -19.20 -19.11 23.84
C HIS A 21 -17.93 -19.82 23.34
N VAL A 22 -16.79 -19.12 23.30
CA VAL A 22 -15.48 -19.77 23.10
C VAL A 22 -14.96 -20.21 24.47
N LYS A 23 -15.07 -21.51 24.76
CA LYS A 23 -14.43 -22.11 25.94
C LYS A 23 -12.91 -21.98 25.82
N GLY A 24 -12.28 -21.49 26.89
CA GLY A 24 -10.85 -21.27 26.98
C GLY A 24 -10.02 -22.55 26.79
N GLY A 25 -8.98 -22.43 25.97
CA GLY A 25 -7.91 -23.41 25.80
C GLY A 25 -6.70 -22.71 25.19
N HIS A 26 -5.55 -22.79 25.85
CA HIS A 26 -4.27 -22.28 25.34
C HIS A 26 -3.87 -23.04 24.06
N GLY A 27 -4.05 -22.39 22.92
CA GLY A 27 -3.67 -22.90 21.60
C GLY A 27 -4.63 -22.30 20.55
N PHE A 28 -4.14 -21.40 19.71
CA PHE A 28 -4.92 -20.89 18.59
C PHE A 28 -5.08 -22.00 17.54
N ALA A 29 -6.10 -22.84 17.72
CA ALA A 29 -6.54 -23.78 16.70
C ALA A 29 -7.39 -23.01 15.69
N VAL A 30 -6.91 -22.92 14.44
CA VAL A 30 -7.69 -22.43 13.32
C VAL A 30 -8.71 -23.52 12.95
N PRO A 31 -10.03 -23.24 12.96
CA PRO A 31 -11.02 -24.23 12.53
C PRO A 31 -10.79 -24.55 11.06
N ALA A 32 -10.81 -25.84 10.70
CA ALA A 32 -10.83 -26.25 9.31
C ALA A 32 -12.21 -25.93 8.71
N VAL A 33 -12.31 -24.79 8.03
CA VAL A 33 -13.51 -24.41 7.27
C VAL A 33 -13.23 -24.69 5.80
N GLU A 34 -13.78 -25.79 5.28
CA GLU A 34 -13.78 -26.06 3.84
C GLU A 34 -14.70 -25.06 3.13
N GLY A 35 -14.18 -24.33 2.14
CA GLY A 35 -14.99 -23.72 1.09
C GLY A 35 -15.24 -22.20 1.13
N LEU A 36 -14.57 -21.42 1.99
CA LEU A 36 -14.66 -19.96 1.96
C LEU A 36 -13.26 -19.35 1.96
N ASP A 37 -13.04 -18.28 1.20
CA ASP A 37 -11.74 -17.63 0.91
C ASP A 37 -11.06 -16.98 2.14
N GLY A 38 -11.40 -17.40 3.35
CA GLY A 38 -10.88 -16.89 4.62
C GLY A 38 -11.41 -15.51 5.01
N THR A 39 -12.26 -14.89 4.19
CA THR A 39 -12.78 -13.53 4.45
C THR A 39 -13.69 -13.49 5.67
N ASP A 40 -14.58 -14.47 5.85
CA ASP A 40 -15.50 -14.50 6.99
C ASP A 40 -14.74 -14.73 8.32
N VAL A 41 -13.75 -15.64 8.30
CA VAL A 41 -12.85 -15.84 9.45
C VAL A 41 -12.10 -14.54 9.79
N ALA A 42 -11.62 -13.81 8.78
CA ALA A 42 -10.94 -12.53 9.02
C ALA A 42 -11.87 -11.49 9.65
N LYS A 43 -13.14 -11.40 9.20
CA LYS A 43 -14.13 -10.50 9.81
C LYS A 43 -14.39 -10.82 11.28
N GLU A 44 -14.55 -12.10 11.60
CA GLU A 44 -14.71 -12.56 12.99
C GLU A 44 -13.49 -12.21 13.84
N MET A 45 -12.27 -12.45 13.32
CA MET A 45 -11.03 -12.11 14.02
C MET A 45 -10.87 -10.60 14.24
N ILE A 46 -11.24 -9.78 13.26
CA ILE A 46 -11.25 -8.32 13.39
C ILE A 46 -12.23 -7.90 14.48
N GLY A 47 -13.47 -8.40 14.44
CA GLY A 47 -14.49 -8.10 15.45
C GLY A 47 -14.03 -8.49 16.86
N ALA A 48 -13.46 -9.69 17.01
CA ALA A 48 -12.92 -10.16 18.28
C ALA A 48 -11.76 -9.29 18.78
N ALA A 49 -10.84 -8.86 17.90
CA ALA A 49 -9.74 -7.98 18.26
C ALA A 49 -10.22 -6.59 18.72
N LEU A 50 -11.21 -6.02 18.02
CA LEU A 50 -11.85 -4.75 18.38
C LEU A 50 -12.52 -4.86 19.75
N GLN A 51 -13.40 -5.85 19.93
CA GLN A 51 -14.11 -6.05 21.20
C GLN A 51 -13.14 -6.27 22.35
N LYS A 52 -12.10 -7.10 22.16
CA LYS A 52 -11.07 -7.34 23.18
C LYS A 52 -10.37 -6.05 23.60
N ARG A 53 -10.00 -5.18 22.65
CA ARG A 53 -9.31 -3.93 22.98
C ARG A 53 -10.24 -2.96 23.72
N VAL A 54 -11.49 -2.80 23.26
CA VAL A 54 -12.47 -1.92 23.89
C VAL A 54 -12.79 -2.35 25.32
N HIS A 55 -13.02 -3.65 25.55
CA HIS A 55 -13.33 -4.15 26.91
C HIS A 55 -12.12 -4.15 27.86
N ALA A 56 -10.90 -4.01 27.34
CA ALA A 56 -9.68 -3.97 28.15
C ALA A 56 -9.34 -2.55 28.65
N ILE A 57 -10.02 -1.52 28.14
CA ILE A 57 -9.78 -0.13 28.52
C ILE A 57 -10.91 0.30 29.46
N ASP A 58 -10.55 0.69 30.68
CA ASP A 58 -11.45 1.39 31.60
C ASP A 58 -11.19 2.89 31.46
N THR A 59 -12.12 3.62 30.85
CA THR A 59 -11.98 5.06 30.56
C THR A 59 -11.92 5.92 31.81
N ASP A 60 -12.34 5.41 32.97
CA ASP A 60 -12.28 6.16 34.23
C ASP A 60 -10.89 6.05 34.90
N THR A 61 -10.08 5.05 34.52
CA THR A 61 -8.82 4.73 35.20
C THR A 61 -7.62 4.52 34.28
N CYS A 62 -7.78 4.60 32.96
CA CYS A 62 -6.69 4.37 32.01
C CYS A 62 -5.62 5.47 32.01
N GLU A 63 -4.40 5.10 31.63
CA GLU A 63 -3.30 6.05 31.46
C GLU A 63 -3.45 6.88 30.16
N ALA A 64 -2.80 8.03 30.11
CA ALA A 64 -2.83 8.91 28.95
C ALA A 64 -2.35 8.16 27.67
N GLY A 65 -3.21 8.10 26.65
CA GLY A 65 -2.95 7.43 25.38
C GLY A 65 -3.46 5.98 25.28
N GLU A 66 -3.94 5.37 26.37
CA GLU A 66 -4.46 3.99 26.31
C GLU A 66 -5.81 3.90 25.59
N GLU A 67 -6.60 4.98 25.63
CA GLU A 67 -7.88 5.12 24.93
C GLU A 67 -7.75 5.73 23.52
N ASP A 68 -6.52 5.91 23.02
CA ASP A 68 -6.29 6.43 21.66
C ASP A 68 -6.93 5.51 20.60
N ALA A 69 -7.35 6.15 19.50
CA ALA A 69 -7.88 5.44 18.34
C ALA A 69 -6.83 4.46 17.78
N PHE A 70 -7.29 3.27 17.38
CA PHE A 70 -6.44 2.21 16.84
C PHE A 70 -7.05 1.60 15.57
N PHE A 71 -6.21 0.89 14.81
CA PHE A 71 -6.61 0.17 13.61
C PHE A 71 -6.40 -1.34 13.79
N VAL A 72 -7.27 -2.13 13.16
CA VAL A 72 -7.05 -3.56 12.92
C VAL A 72 -6.98 -3.76 11.41
N ALA A 73 -5.85 -4.27 10.92
CA ALA A 73 -5.61 -4.47 9.50
C ALA A 73 -5.56 -5.97 9.17
N ASP A 74 -6.42 -6.42 8.25
CA ASP A 74 -6.36 -7.77 7.71
C ASP A 74 -5.31 -7.88 6.60
N MET A 75 -4.13 -8.39 6.96
CA MET A 75 -3.06 -8.67 5.99
C MET A 75 -3.43 -9.80 5.01
N GLY A 76 -4.38 -10.66 5.37
CA GLY A 76 -4.96 -11.66 4.47
C GLY A 76 -5.65 -11.02 3.29
N GLU A 77 -6.29 -9.86 3.46
CA GLU A 77 -6.93 -9.13 2.36
C GLU A 77 -5.90 -8.62 1.35
N VAL A 78 -4.79 -8.05 1.83
CA VAL A 78 -3.68 -7.62 0.96
C VAL A 78 -3.15 -8.80 0.14
N TYR A 79 -2.98 -9.96 0.79
CA TYR A 79 -2.54 -11.19 0.12
C TYR A 79 -3.55 -11.66 -0.94
N ARG A 80 -4.85 -11.73 -0.61
CA ARG A 80 -5.92 -12.14 -1.53
C ARG A 80 -5.98 -11.23 -2.75
N GLN A 81 -5.84 -9.92 -2.56
CA GLN A 81 -5.83 -8.95 -3.66
C GLN A 81 -4.60 -9.08 -4.55
N HIS A 82 -3.43 -9.40 -3.98
CA HIS A 82 -2.25 -9.75 -4.78
C HIS A 82 -2.49 -11.01 -5.62
N MET A 83 -3.06 -12.07 -5.03
CA MET A 83 -3.36 -13.30 -5.77
C MET A 83 -4.40 -13.08 -6.87
N ARG A 84 -5.42 -12.26 -6.60
CA ARG A 84 -6.41 -11.83 -7.60
C ARG A 84 -5.74 -11.10 -8.75
N TRP A 85 -4.81 -10.17 -8.48
CA TRP A 85 -4.03 -9.50 -9.52
C TRP A 85 -3.27 -10.50 -10.39
N LYS A 86 -2.52 -11.41 -9.78
CA LYS A 86 -1.72 -12.42 -10.50
C LYS A 86 -2.59 -13.32 -11.38
N LYS A 87 -3.79 -13.69 -10.90
CA LYS A 87 -4.75 -14.50 -11.65
C LYS A 87 -5.32 -13.78 -12.88
N HIS A 88 -5.69 -12.51 -12.75
CA HIS A 88 -6.41 -11.78 -13.80
C HIS A 88 -5.51 -10.95 -14.71
N LEU A 89 -4.32 -10.57 -14.26
CA LEU A 89 -3.38 -9.71 -14.97
C LEU A 89 -1.99 -10.37 -15.06
N GLY A 90 -1.92 -11.63 -15.51
CA GLY A 90 -0.69 -12.44 -15.51
C GLY A 90 0.49 -11.87 -16.33
N ARG A 91 0.23 -10.89 -17.21
CA ARG A 91 1.26 -10.19 -18.00
C ARG A 91 1.71 -8.86 -17.37
N VAL A 92 1.08 -8.43 -16.28
CA VAL A 92 1.31 -7.13 -15.66
C VAL A 92 1.90 -7.35 -14.27
N THR A 93 3.16 -6.94 -14.09
CA THR A 93 3.80 -6.96 -12.77
C THR A 93 3.32 -5.74 -11.96
N PRO A 94 2.74 -5.93 -10.77
CA PRO A 94 2.26 -4.80 -9.97
C PRO A 94 3.44 -4.05 -9.34
N HIS A 95 3.42 -2.73 -9.45
CA HIS A 95 4.23 -1.83 -8.63
C HIS A 95 3.31 -1.12 -7.62
N TYR A 96 3.48 -1.44 -6.34
CA TYR A 96 2.66 -0.88 -5.27
C TYR A 96 2.99 0.58 -5.01
N ALA A 97 2.01 1.47 -5.12
CA ALA A 97 2.18 2.90 -4.85
C ALA A 97 2.25 3.16 -3.33
N VAL A 98 3.47 3.30 -2.81
CA VAL A 98 3.75 3.37 -1.35
C VAL A 98 2.95 4.49 -0.67
N LYS A 99 2.80 5.63 -1.34
CA LYS A 99 2.01 6.78 -0.88
C LYS A 99 0.54 6.48 -0.50
N CYS A 100 -0.03 5.34 -0.93
CA CYS A 100 -1.41 5.00 -0.58
C CYS A 100 -1.54 4.46 0.86
N ASN A 101 -0.56 3.67 1.31
CA ASN A 101 -0.40 3.26 2.69
C ASN A 101 1.07 2.81 2.90
N PRO A 102 1.91 3.63 3.53
CA PRO A 102 3.32 3.31 3.74
C PRO A 102 3.54 2.40 4.95
N ASP A 103 2.59 1.56 5.34
CA ASP A 103 2.79 0.65 6.47
C ASP A 103 3.93 -0.37 6.18
N PRO A 104 4.96 -0.49 7.04
CA PRO A 104 6.08 -1.40 6.82
C PRO A 104 5.67 -2.88 6.69
N VAL A 105 4.57 -3.31 7.33
CA VAL A 105 4.07 -4.69 7.25
C VAL A 105 3.49 -4.96 5.85
N ILE A 106 2.78 -3.99 5.26
CA ILE A 106 2.30 -4.07 3.87
C ILE A 106 3.47 -4.16 2.90
N ILE A 107 4.46 -3.27 3.06
CA ILE A 107 5.65 -3.25 2.19
C ILE A 107 6.39 -4.59 2.26
N LYS A 108 6.64 -5.11 3.48
CA LYS A 108 7.32 -6.40 3.68
C LYS A 108 6.54 -7.57 3.06
N LEU A 109 5.22 -7.62 3.24
CA LEU A 109 4.37 -8.65 2.64
C LEU A 109 4.46 -8.60 1.10
N LEU A 110 4.25 -7.43 0.50
CA LEU A 110 4.27 -7.27 -0.95
C LEU A 110 5.66 -7.51 -1.55
N ALA A 111 6.72 -7.16 -0.82
CA ALA A 111 8.11 -7.44 -1.19
C ALA A 111 8.38 -8.95 -1.23
N ALA A 112 7.92 -9.70 -0.22
CA ALA A 112 8.03 -11.15 -0.13
C ALA A 112 7.21 -11.87 -1.23
N LEU A 113 6.08 -11.29 -1.64
CA LEU A 113 5.27 -11.77 -2.76
C LEU A 113 5.85 -11.41 -4.14
N GLY A 114 6.97 -10.67 -4.19
CA GLY A 114 7.66 -10.33 -5.43
C GLY A 114 7.09 -9.13 -6.19
N SER A 115 6.30 -8.28 -5.54
CA SER A 115 5.83 -7.02 -6.16
C SER A 115 6.99 -6.04 -6.37
N GLY A 116 6.81 -5.12 -7.32
CA GLY A 116 7.59 -3.89 -7.41
C GLY A 116 6.97 -2.78 -6.56
N PHE A 117 7.62 -1.62 -6.54
CA PHE A 117 7.18 -0.44 -5.77
C PHE A 117 7.26 0.82 -6.61
N ASP A 118 6.16 1.58 -6.60
CA ASP A 118 6.07 2.94 -7.08
C ASP A 118 6.31 3.87 -5.89
N CYS A 119 7.42 4.60 -5.95
CA CYS A 119 7.80 5.60 -4.96
C CYS A 119 7.75 7.01 -5.58
N ALA A 120 7.28 7.98 -4.81
CA ALA A 120 7.17 9.38 -5.16
C ALA A 120 8.10 10.29 -4.33
N SER A 121 8.81 9.76 -3.35
CA SER A 121 9.72 10.52 -2.48
C SER A 121 10.97 9.76 -2.07
N LYS A 122 11.98 10.50 -1.58
CA LYS A 122 13.19 9.93 -0.97
C LYS A 122 12.84 8.97 0.18
N THR A 123 11.92 9.37 1.05
CA THR A 123 11.52 8.58 2.23
C THR A 123 10.87 7.26 1.83
N GLU A 124 10.03 7.25 0.79
CA GLU A 124 9.41 6.03 0.29
C GLU A 124 10.46 5.07 -0.30
N ILE A 125 11.42 5.60 -1.07
CA ILE A 125 12.55 4.82 -1.59
C ILE A 125 13.37 4.23 -0.43
N GLU A 126 13.71 5.03 0.58
CA GLU A 126 14.43 4.59 1.78
C GLU A 126 13.70 3.45 2.48
N GLN A 127 12.40 3.59 2.68
CA GLN A 127 11.59 2.61 3.36
C GLN A 127 11.52 1.28 2.61
N VAL A 128 11.35 1.33 1.28
CA VAL A 128 11.29 0.13 0.44
C VAL A 128 12.66 -0.57 0.39
N LEU A 129 13.76 0.18 0.27
CA LEU A 129 15.12 -0.38 0.33
C LEU A 129 15.41 -1.02 1.70
N GLN A 130 15.00 -0.39 2.80
CA GLN A 130 15.13 -0.94 4.16
C GLN A 130 14.34 -2.24 4.36
N ALA A 131 13.28 -2.46 3.57
CA ALA A 131 12.55 -3.73 3.54
C ALA A 131 13.27 -4.84 2.74
N GLY A 132 14.48 -4.59 2.24
CA GLY A 132 15.28 -5.56 1.48
C GLY A 132 14.88 -5.69 0.01
N VAL A 133 14.21 -4.68 -0.54
CA VAL A 133 13.80 -4.69 -1.95
C VAL A 133 14.95 -4.22 -2.84
N GLU A 134 15.28 -5.03 -3.84
CA GLU A 134 16.26 -4.67 -4.88
C GLU A 134 15.87 -3.37 -5.61
N PRO A 135 16.81 -2.44 -5.87
CA PRO A 135 16.55 -1.18 -6.57
C PRO A 135 15.90 -1.36 -7.95
N SER A 136 16.13 -2.48 -8.62
CA SER A 136 15.54 -2.84 -9.92
C SER A 136 14.02 -3.06 -9.88
N ARG A 137 13.45 -3.24 -8.69
CA ARG A 137 11.99 -3.36 -8.46
C ARG A 137 11.35 -2.03 -8.06
N ILE A 138 12.10 -0.94 -8.02
CA ILE A 138 11.61 0.39 -7.64
C ILE A 138 11.54 1.28 -8.88
N ILE A 139 10.39 1.92 -9.08
CA ILE A 139 10.23 3.03 -10.03
C ILE A 139 10.01 4.32 -9.25
N TYR A 140 10.84 5.34 -9.51
CA TYR A 140 10.62 6.69 -8.99
C TYR A 140 9.61 7.43 -9.88
N ALA A 141 8.32 7.18 -9.68
CA ALA A 141 7.25 7.62 -10.56
C ALA A 141 6.72 9.04 -10.27
N GLN A 142 7.59 9.90 -9.71
CA GLN A 142 7.34 11.34 -9.60
C GLN A 142 7.93 12.05 -10.82
N PRO A 143 7.11 12.71 -11.68
CA PRO A 143 7.63 13.34 -12.90
C PRO A 143 8.56 14.52 -12.64
N CYS A 144 8.35 15.27 -11.55
CA CYS A 144 9.17 16.44 -11.18
C CYS A 144 9.90 16.22 -9.85
N LYS A 145 11.22 16.01 -9.91
CA LYS A 145 12.05 15.58 -8.77
C LYS A 145 12.99 16.70 -8.30
N THR A 146 13.25 16.72 -7.00
CA THR A 146 14.26 17.62 -6.40
C THR A 146 15.67 17.10 -6.73
N LYS A 147 16.60 17.98 -7.13
CA LYS A 147 17.98 17.59 -7.52
C LYS A 147 18.70 16.77 -6.43
N SER A 148 18.53 17.12 -5.16
CA SER A 148 19.13 16.39 -4.03
C SER A 148 18.60 14.95 -3.92
N TYR A 149 17.28 14.77 -4.08
CA TYR A 149 16.65 13.46 -4.02
C TYR A 149 16.97 12.61 -5.24
N LEU A 150 17.14 13.23 -6.41
CA LEU A 150 17.60 12.55 -7.61
C LEU A 150 19.05 12.04 -7.45
N ARG A 151 19.96 12.83 -6.86
CA ARG A 151 21.32 12.36 -6.52
C ARG A 151 21.28 11.18 -5.56
N TYR A 152 20.46 11.27 -4.50
CA TYR A 152 20.28 10.17 -3.56
C TYR A 152 19.77 8.91 -4.26
N THR A 153 18.71 9.03 -5.08
CA THR A 153 18.12 7.92 -5.84
C THR A 153 19.17 7.23 -6.72
N ALA A 154 19.99 8.03 -7.42
CA ALA A 154 21.07 7.52 -8.25
C ALA A 154 22.14 6.76 -7.43
N GLN A 155 22.48 7.25 -6.24
CA GLN A 155 23.42 6.58 -5.32
C GLN A 155 22.88 5.25 -4.81
N GLN A 156 21.56 5.12 -4.63
CA GLN A 156 20.91 3.86 -4.25
C GLN A 156 20.74 2.87 -5.43
N GLY A 157 21.14 3.25 -6.64
CA GLY A 157 21.04 2.39 -7.82
C GLY A 157 19.62 2.24 -8.38
N VAL A 158 18.66 3.07 -7.95
CA VAL A 158 17.31 3.10 -8.53
C VAL A 158 17.37 3.86 -9.86
N LYS A 159 17.16 3.14 -10.98
CA LYS A 159 17.33 3.69 -12.34
C LYS A 159 16.02 4.05 -13.02
N GLN A 160 14.94 3.30 -12.75
CA GLN A 160 13.65 3.51 -13.40
C GLN A 160 12.98 4.75 -12.82
N MET A 161 12.64 5.72 -13.68
CA MET A 161 11.96 6.94 -13.24
C MET A 161 11.11 7.57 -14.35
N THR A 162 10.07 8.28 -13.93
CA THR A 162 9.18 8.98 -14.85
C THR A 162 9.61 10.42 -15.08
N PHE A 163 9.21 11.00 -16.21
CA PHE A 163 9.25 12.43 -16.48
C PHE A 163 8.09 12.80 -17.41
N ASP A 164 7.74 14.09 -17.48
CA ASP A 164 6.72 14.62 -18.40
C ASP A 164 7.07 16.00 -18.99
N ASN A 165 8.30 16.48 -18.76
CA ASN A 165 8.77 17.79 -19.23
C ASN A 165 10.27 17.79 -19.55
N THR A 166 10.69 18.76 -20.35
CA THR A 166 12.08 18.90 -20.83
C THR A 166 13.06 19.31 -19.75
N ASP A 167 12.64 20.16 -18.80
CA ASP A 167 13.48 20.57 -17.67
C ASP A 167 13.90 19.38 -16.81
N GLU A 168 13.00 18.41 -16.62
CA GLU A 168 13.30 17.18 -15.94
C GLU A 168 14.32 16.33 -16.72
N LEU A 169 14.21 16.26 -18.05
CA LEU A 169 15.21 15.57 -18.88
C LEU A 169 16.60 16.18 -18.72
N TYR A 170 16.73 17.51 -18.78
CA TYR A 170 18.02 18.19 -18.55
C TYR A 170 18.56 17.91 -17.16
N LYS A 171 17.69 17.93 -16.14
CA LYS A 171 18.05 17.63 -14.75
C LYS A 171 18.54 16.19 -14.59
N ILE A 172 17.87 15.22 -15.21
CA ILE A 172 18.25 13.81 -15.14
C ILE A 172 19.54 13.58 -15.91
N LYS A 173 19.69 14.10 -17.13
CA LYS A 173 20.95 14.01 -17.91
C LYS A 173 22.16 14.49 -17.11
N ALA A 174 22.00 15.57 -16.34
CA ALA A 174 23.10 16.14 -15.54
C ALA A 174 23.45 15.33 -14.28
N ILE A 175 22.50 14.55 -13.73
CA ILE A 175 22.63 13.93 -12.39
C ILE A 175 22.68 12.39 -12.45
N CYS A 176 21.85 11.78 -13.28
CA CYS A 176 21.69 10.34 -13.44
C CYS A 176 21.55 10.00 -14.94
N PRO A 177 22.61 10.18 -15.75
CA PRO A 177 22.55 9.95 -17.20
C PRO A 177 22.25 8.49 -17.59
N GLN A 178 22.42 7.55 -16.66
CA GLN A 178 22.12 6.12 -16.81
C GLN A 178 20.67 5.75 -16.45
N ALA A 179 19.81 6.73 -16.16
CA ALA A 179 18.41 6.49 -15.81
C ALA A 179 17.64 5.81 -16.95
N GLU A 180 16.72 4.94 -16.57
CA GLU A 180 15.75 4.30 -17.45
C GLU A 180 14.47 5.14 -17.40
N LEU A 181 14.17 5.84 -18.48
CA LEU A 181 13.16 6.89 -18.49
C LEU A 181 11.84 6.42 -19.08
N TYR A 182 10.77 6.74 -18.37
CA TYR A 182 9.39 6.49 -18.77
C TYR A 182 8.69 7.82 -18.96
N LEU A 183 8.31 8.15 -20.20
CA LEU A 183 7.52 9.34 -20.48
C LEU A 183 6.10 9.13 -19.97
N ARG A 184 5.65 9.98 -19.07
CA ARG A 184 4.26 10.00 -18.61
C ARG A 184 3.44 10.86 -19.57
N ILE A 185 2.44 10.26 -20.20
CA ILE A 185 1.52 10.94 -21.12
C ILE A 185 0.26 11.40 -20.39
N LEU A 186 -0.36 12.45 -20.93
CA LEU A 186 -1.68 12.91 -20.54
C LEU A 186 -2.74 11.84 -20.86
N THR A 187 -3.74 11.71 -20.00
CA THR A 187 -4.90 10.82 -20.22
C THR A 187 -6.21 11.56 -19.97
N ASP A 188 -7.29 11.13 -20.62
CA ASP A 188 -8.63 11.59 -20.22
C ASP A 188 -8.98 10.98 -18.86
N ASP A 189 -9.00 11.82 -17.83
CA ASP A 189 -9.36 11.47 -16.46
C ASP A 189 -10.64 12.18 -15.99
N SER A 190 -11.47 12.65 -16.92
CA SER A 190 -12.69 13.41 -16.64
C SER A 190 -13.66 12.67 -15.70
N ALA A 191 -13.73 11.34 -15.79
CA ALA A 191 -14.53 10.46 -14.94
C ALA A 191 -13.84 10.05 -13.62
N SER A 192 -12.60 10.46 -13.38
CA SER A 192 -11.84 10.09 -12.16
C SER A 192 -12.18 11.00 -10.97
N LEU A 193 -12.28 10.41 -9.77
CA LEU A 193 -12.46 11.14 -8.52
C LEU A 193 -11.32 12.14 -8.24
N CYS A 194 -10.10 11.77 -8.62
CA CYS A 194 -8.93 12.65 -8.54
C CYS A 194 -8.36 12.84 -9.93
N ARG A 195 -8.53 14.03 -10.50
CA ARG A 195 -7.93 14.39 -11.79
C ARG A 195 -6.46 14.76 -11.60
N LEU A 196 -5.57 14.01 -12.23
CA LEU A 196 -4.12 14.22 -12.18
C LEU A 196 -3.58 14.81 -13.48
N SER A 197 -4.32 14.69 -14.58
CA SER A 197 -3.95 15.20 -15.91
C SER A 197 -3.83 16.72 -15.96
N GLN A 198 -4.46 17.44 -15.03
CA GLN A 198 -4.26 18.89 -14.88
C GLN A 198 -2.84 19.26 -14.41
N LYS A 199 -2.14 18.34 -13.75
CA LYS A 199 -0.83 18.58 -13.13
C LYS A 199 0.30 17.78 -13.80
N PHE A 200 0.01 16.60 -14.31
CA PHE A 200 1.01 15.67 -14.81
C PHE A 200 0.61 15.07 -16.15
N GLY A 201 1.62 14.74 -16.95
CA GLY A 201 1.45 14.11 -18.25
C GLY A 201 1.73 15.07 -19.41
N ALA A 202 2.59 14.63 -20.33
CA ALA A 202 2.88 15.36 -21.55
C ALA A 202 1.70 15.25 -22.53
N SER A 203 1.35 16.37 -23.17
CA SER A 203 0.45 16.38 -24.32
C SER A 203 1.07 15.64 -25.50
N MET A 204 0.21 15.28 -26.47
CA MET A 204 0.67 14.77 -27.76
C MET A 204 1.24 15.87 -28.67
N ASP A 205 0.87 17.12 -28.39
CA ASP A 205 1.31 18.34 -29.07
C ASP A 205 2.59 18.90 -28.46
#